data_AF-A0A0S4U9Z1-F1
#
_entry.id   AF-A0A0S4U9Z1-F1
#
_cell.length_a   1.000
_cell.length_b   1.000
_cell.length_c   1.000
_cell.angle_alpha   90.00
_cell.angle_beta   90.00
_cell.angle_gamma   90.00
#
_symmetry.space_group_name_H-M   'P 1'
#
loop_
_entity.id
_entity.type
_entity.pdbx_description
1 polymer ?
#
loop_
_entity_poly.entity_id
_entity_poly.type
_entity_poly.pdbx_seq_one_letter_code
_entity_poly.pdbx_strand_id
1 'polypeptide(L)'
;MSDTLTRNDVVEELTEIQHQMLELIENARGLLKAGGFSSALDRAEDYWIAHLTMAISDDHGYLGRSGCTLLDTIEEIESGDDEEKD
;
A
#
# COMPACT_ATOMS: atom_id res chain seq x y z
N MET A 1 -3.35 12.27 -28.73
CA MET A 1 -3.40 10.79 -28.68
C MET A 1 -2.97 10.46 -27.28
N SER A 2 -3.83 9.86 -26.46
CA SER A 2 -3.36 9.32 -25.18
C SER A 2 -2.56 8.08 -25.52
N ASP A 3 -1.25 8.12 -25.32
CA ASP A 3 -0.45 6.89 -25.33
C ASP A 3 -1.00 6.00 -24.22
N THR A 4 -1.42 4.79 -24.60
CA THR A 4 -1.85 3.78 -23.64
C THR A 4 -0.59 3.24 -22.99
N LEU A 5 -0.53 3.28 -21.65
CA LEU A 5 0.59 2.75 -20.89
C LEU A 5 0.78 1.26 -21.18
N THR A 6 2.03 0.82 -21.26
CA THR A 6 2.32 -0.62 -21.34
C THR A 6 2.10 -1.28 -19.98
N ARG A 7 1.95 -2.61 -19.96
CA ARG A 7 1.87 -3.38 -18.71
C ARG A 7 3.03 -3.06 -17.77
N ASN A 8 4.25 -2.98 -18.30
CA ASN A 8 5.44 -2.69 -17.50
C ASN A 8 5.39 -1.27 -16.94
N ASP A 9 4.95 -0.28 -17.73
CA ASP A 9 4.80 1.10 -17.24
C ASP A 9 3.80 1.15 -16.07
N VAL A 10 2.69 0.39 -16.16
CA VAL A 10 1.68 0.33 -15.09
C VAL A 10 2.25 -0.32 -13.83
N VAL A 11 2.94 -1.46 -13.95
CA VAL A 11 3.57 -2.16 -12.81
C VAL A 11 4.61 -1.29 -12.13
N GLU A 12 5.48 -0.64 -12.90
CA GLU A 12 6.53 0.25 -12.37
C GLU A 12 5.91 1.43 -11.60
N GLU A 13 4.95 2.13 -12.20
CA GLU A 13 4.30 3.28 -11.59
C GLU A 13 3.48 2.89 -10.34
N LEU A 14 2.77 1.76 -10.36
CA LEU A 14 2.04 1.27 -9.18
C LEU A 14 2.97 0.86 -8.04
N THR A 15 4.12 0.24 -8.36
CA THR A 15 5.14 -0.13 -7.38
C THR A 15 5.75 1.12 -6.73
N GLU A 16 6.03 2.14 -7.54
CA GLU A 16 6.53 3.42 -7.03
C GLU A 16 5.48 4.11 -6.13
N ILE A 17 4.21 4.12 -6.52
CA ILE A 17 3.11 4.62 -5.69
C ILE A 17 3.00 3.83 -4.38
N GLN A 18 3.12 2.50 -4.42
CA GLN A 18 3.10 1.64 -3.24
C GLN A 18 4.17 2.07 -2.23
N HIS A 19 5.42 2.24 -2.70
CA HIS A 19 6.53 2.70 -1.86
C HIS A 19 6.28 4.08 -1.28
N GLN A 20 5.81 5.04 -2.09
CA GLN A 20 5.51 6.40 -1.62
C GLN A 20 4.40 6.41 -0.56
N MET A 21 3.36 5.59 -0.72
CA MET A 21 2.30 5.48 0.27
C MET A 21 2.83 4.94 1.61
N LEU A 22 3.68 3.90 1.59
CA LEU A 22 4.30 3.37 2.80
C LEU A 22 5.23 4.41 3.45
N GLU A 23 6.02 5.14 2.68
CA GLU A 23 6.87 6.22 3.19
C GLU A 23 6.04 7.33 3.86
N LEU A 24 4.93 7.73 3.26
CA LEU A 24 4.02 8.73 3.83
C LEU A 24 3.40 8.27 5.16
N ILE A 25 3.07 6.97 5.28
CA ILE A 25 2.60 6.38 6.53
C ILE A 25 3.68 6.44 7.61
N GLU A 26 4.92 6.06 7.29
CA GLU A 26 6.05 6.16 8.21
C GLU A 26 6.34 7.61 8.62
N ASN A 27 6.23 8.55 7.68
CA ASN A 27 6.39 9.97 7.96
C ASN A 27 5.31 10.47 8.92
N ALA A 28 4.04 10.07 8.73
CA ALA A 28 2.95 10.42 9.64
C ALA A 28 3.17 9.84 11.04
N ARG A 29 3.61 8.57 11.14
CA ARG A 29 4.02 7.93 12.40
C ARG A 29 5.16 8.71 13.07
N GLY A 30 6.18 9.07 12.30
CA GLY A 30 7.32 9.87 12.74
C GLY A 30 6.93 11.23 13.28
N LEU A 31 6.01 11.94 12.62
CA LEU A 31 5.49 13.24 13.06
C LEU A 31 4.74 13.14 14.39
N LEU A 32 3.86 12.15 14.55
CA LEU A 32 3.13 11.93 15.81
C LEU A 32 4.09 11.63 16.96
N LYS A 33 5.11 10.79 16.69
CA LYS A 33 6.16 10.45 17.65
C LYS A 33 7.01 11.66 18.03
N ALA A 34 7.50 12.41 17.05
CA ALA A 34 8.34 13.59 17.26
C ALA A 34 7.60 14.74 17.96
N GLY A 35 6.30 14.88 17.68
CA GLY A 35 5.43 15.85 18.35
C GLY A 35 5.03 15.48 19.77
N GLY A 36 5.39 14.28 20.26
CA GLY A 36 5.03 13.82 21.61
C GLY A 36 3.55 13.44 21.76
N PHE A 37 2.84 13.19 20.65
CA PHE A 37 1.40 12.85 20.66
C PHE A 37 1.17 11.34 20.85
N SER A 38 1.73 10.76 21.92
CA SER A 38 1.70 9.30 22.16
C SER A 38 0.29 8.70 22.09
N SER A 39 -0.68 9.28 22.79
CA SER A 39 -2.06 8.74 22.76
C SER A 39 -2.74 8.85 21.39
N ALA A 40 -2.32 9.80 20.54
CA ALA A 40 -2.84 9.90 19.17
C ALA A 40 -2.14 8.89 18.26
N LEU A 41 -0.83 8.67 18.48
CA LEU A 41 -0.06 7.63 17.82
C LEU A 41 -0.63 6.24 18.12
N ASP A 42 -0.91 5.92 19.39
CA ASP A 42 -1.48 4.62 19.78
C ASP A 42 -2.79 4.36 19.01
N ARG A 43 -3.70 5.35 18.96
CA ARG A 43 -4.93 5.24 18.18
C ARG A 43 -4.66 5.16 16.66
N ALA A 44 -3.61 5.82 16.17
CA ALA A 44 -3.27 5.73 14.76
C ALA A 44 -2.81 4.31 14.39
N GLU A 45 -1.94 3.71 15.22
CA GLU A 45 -1.45 2.34 15.09
C GLU A 45 -2.59 1.32 15.19
N ASP A 46 -3.52 1.49 16.12
CA ASP A 46 -4.65 0.57 16.32
C ASP A 46 -5.71 0.65 15.21
N TYR A 47 -5.75 1.76 14.45
CA TYR A 47 -6.80 2.01 13.47
C TYR A 47 -6.23 2.28 12.08
N TRP A 48 -6.03 3.55 11.72
CA TRP A 48 -5.87 3.91 10.31
C TRP A 48 -4.49 3.54 9.76
N ILE A 49 -3.42 3.56 10.56
CA ILE A 49 -2.09 3.10 10.10
C ILE A 49 -2.15 1.59 9.81
N ALA A 50 -2.74 0.80 10.71
CA ALA A 50 -2.93 -0.63 10.48
C ALA A 50 -3.72 -0.89 9.19
N HIS A 51 -4.89 -0.27 9.04
CA HIS A 51 -5.74 -0.50 7.88
C HIS A 51 -5.08 -0.10 6.56
N LEU A 52 -4.38 1.04 6.51
CA LEU A 52 -3.69 1.45 5.29
C LEU A 52 -2.53 0.51 4.97
N THR A 53 -1.71 0.16 5.97
CA THR A 53 -0.56 -0.73 5.76
C THR A 53 -1.02 -2.08 5.24
N MET A 54 -2.03 -2.70 5.87
CA MET A 54 -2.60 -3.97 5.44
C MET A 54 -3.28 -3.91 4.06
N ALA A 55 -3.74 -2.74 3.61
CA ALA A 55 -4.34 -2.58 2.28
C ALA A 55 -3.28 -2.40 1.18
N ILE A 56 -2.05 -2.03 1.54
CA ILE A 56 -0.98 -1.71 0.58
C ILE A 56 -0.02 -2.89 0.39
N SER A 57 0.26 -3.63 1.46
CA SER A 57 1.26 -4.70 1.50
C SER A 57 0.83 -5.80 2.47
N ASP A 58 1.33 -7.01 2.26
CA ASP A 58 1.24 -8.13 3.20
C ASP A 58 2.45 -8.18 4.16
N ASP A 59 3.49 -7.37 3.93
CA ASP A 59 4.62 -7.22 4.85
C ASP A 59 4.31 -6.20 5.94
N HIS A 60 3.68 -6.66 7.02
CA HIS A 60 3.31 -5.81 8.14
C HIS A 60 3.29 -6.53 9.50
N GLY A 61 3.41 -5.75 10.57
CA GLY A 61 3.35 -6.25 11.95
C GLY A 61 1.94 -6.45 12.53
N TYR A 62 0.88 -6.14 11.78
CA TYR A 62 -0.50 -6.20 12.27
C TYR A 62 -1.12 -7.60 12.16
N LEU A 63 -2.10 -7.87 13.01
CA LEU A 63 -2.89 -9.10 12.95
C LEU A 63 -3.99 -8.97 11.91
N GLY A 64 -4.01 -9.90 10.96
CA GLY A 64 -5.00 -9.95 9.88
C GLY A 64 -4.32 -9.87 8.52
N ARG A 65 -5.14 -9.77 7.47
CA ARG A 65 -4.73 -9.48 6.10
C ARG A 65 -5.87 -8.78 5.39
N SER A 66 -5.58 -7.99 4.37
CA SER A 66 -6.62 -7.55 3.45
C SER A 66 -7.12 -8.72 2.60
N GLY A 67 -8.33 -8.57 2.06
CA GLY A 67 -8.85 -9.50 1.05
C GLY A 67 -8.15 -9.35 -0.30
N CYS A 68 -7.63 -8.15 -0.57
CA CYS A 68 -6.80 -7.80 -1.72
C CYS A 68 -6.00 -6.54 -1.36
N THR A 69 -4.71 -6.56 -1.64
CA THR A 69 -3.76 -5.48 -1.41
C THR A 69 -3.38 -4.79 -2.73
N LEU A 70 -2.76 -3.62 -2.64
CA LEU A 70 -2.10 -3.02 -3.80
C LEU A 70 -1.00 -3.94 -4.34
N LEU A 71 -0.26 -4.65 -3.47
CA LEU A 71 0.72 -5.65 -3.88
C LEU A 71 0.07 -6.76 -4.72
N ASP A 72 -1.04 -7.34 -4.26
CA ASP A 72 -1.77 -8.38 -5.00
C ASP A 72 -2.18 -7.88 -6.40
N THR A 73 -2.62 -6.62 -6.50
CA THR A 73 -3.00 -6.01 -7.78
C THR A 73 -1.79 -5.87 -8.72
N ILE A 74 -0.63 -5.49 -8.18
CA ILE A 74 0.62 -5.39 -8.96
C ILE A 74 1.04 -6.77 -9.46
N GLU A 75 1.02 -7.78 -8.58
CA GLU A 75 1.38 -9.16 -8.90
C GLU A 75 0.43 -9.78 -9.94
N GLU A 76 -0.87 -9.48 -9.88
CA GLU A 76 -1.88 -9.91 -10.86
C GLU A 76 -1.56 -9.36 -12.27
N ILE A 77 -1.27 -8.06 -12.36
CA ILE A 77 -0.91 -7.40 -13.62
C ILE A 77 0.42 -7.93 -14.16
N GLU A 78 1.42 -8.12 -13.29
CA GLU A 78 2.74 -8.64 -13.66
C GLU A 78 2.67 -10.07 -14.19
N SER A 79 1.88 -10.92 -13.51
CA SER A 79 1.67 -12.32 -13.90
C SER A 79 0.89 -12.46 -15.22
N GLY A 80 0.12 -11.44 -15.60
CA GLY A 80 -0.71 -11.47 -16.78
C GLY A 80 -1.94 -12.37 -16.64
N ASP A 81 -2.34 -12.67 -15.39
CA ASP A 81 -3.53 -13.48 -15.06
C ASP A 81 -4.86 -12.71 -15.32
N ASP A 82 -4.77 -11.52 -15.91
CA ASP A 82 -5.88 -10.77 -16.54
C ASP A 82 -6.46 -11.46 -17.80
N GLU A 83 -5.98 -12.65 -18.18
CA GLU A 83 -6.60 -13.45 -19.24
C GLU A 83 -7.99 -13.95 -18.80
N GLU A 84 -9.01 -13.36 -19.44
CA GLU A 84 -10.43 -13.65 -19.32
C GLU A 84 -10.73 -15.10 -18.89
N LYS A 85 -11.41 -15.26 -17.75
CA LYS A 85 -12.18 -16.47 -17.51
C LYS A 85 -13.24 -16.56 -18.62
N ASP A 86 -12.98 -17.39 -19.63
CA ASP A 86 -13.94 -17.90 -20.62
C ASP A 86 -15.28 -18.32 -19.97
#